data_AF-A0A9W9LJZ4-F1
#
_entry.id   AF-A0A9W9LJZ4-F1
#
_cell.length_a   1.000
_cell.length_b   1.000
_cell.length_c   1.000
_cell.angle_alpha   90.00
_cell.angle_beta   90.00
_cell.angle_gamma   90.00
#
_symmetry.space_group_name_H-M   'P 1'
#
loop_
_entity.id
_entity.type
_entity.pdbx_description
1 polymer ?
#
loop_
_entity_poly.entity_id
_entity_poly.type
_entity_poly.pdbx_seq_one_letter_code
_entity_poly.pdbx_strand_id
1 'polypeptide(L)'
;MGFPTSTLLSLIGEIHQSYFASPASYRRLIKSEPSAVQGRVSLAAKHPSALEAIPSATFYLKELVILQKAEFAIKATDAGIMHPQEAQRATAEARTTGDPKPWAQQIMTKASQDARRQPWKSSFAGQEINMLCPQAADIIRAVAPFSFLNLSLLISIVERVYQQPPHQVIMERGAFRYLKWQDLYTIEKPFQVLIDLPNDAEDKRQSNIEFYDGPEVDITDVRGITHGPEIDTHGFTYLQHDSCLEPGHFLDKGMVQSKYLPECEVLLRHILDGVDEVHFFNWLVRDTSSVPAEGKQVDINDPLARVGAARVAHIDQTFESAVDRVYLELPSKAEELLQGRLRLINLWRPINGPVESFPLALCDGRTISPDARVEADRIRRKYTGGTTFVLEEPGQTWYYLSQQQNNEVAMFKNFDSDDDVTKYAPHCSFVPLSQDPSNRPRQSIEVRALVFTYSCT
;
A
#
# COMPACT_ATOMS: atom_id res chain seq x y z
N MET A 1 -15.34 5.41 24.67
CA MET A 1 -15.31 6.71 23.96
C MET A 1 -14.02 6.73 23.15
N GLY A 2 -14.11 6.59 21.83
CA GLY A 2 -12.95 6.53 20.95
C GLY A 2 -12.35 7.91 20.76
N PHE A 3 -11.04 8.04 20.93
CA PHE A 3 -10.31 9.21 20.47
C PHE A 3 -10.09 9.05 18.95
N PRO A 4 -10.48 10.03 18.12
CA PRO A 4 -10.28 9.93 16.68
C PRO A 4 -8.79 9.99 16.33
N THR A 5 -8.34 9.04 15.51
CA THR A 5 -6.94 8.84 15.06
C THR A 5 -6.31 10.09 14.46
N SER A 6 -7.14 10.97 13.89
CA SER A 6 -6.73 12.30 13.39
C SER A 6 -6.15 13.20 14.48
N THR A 7 -6.63 13.09 15.72
CA THR A 7 -6.15 13.89 16.86
C THR A 7 -4.78 13.41 17.33
N LEU A 8 -4.52 12.09 17.25
CA LEU A 8 -3.24 11.50 17.63
C LEU A 8 -2.15 11.80 16.58
N LEU A 9 -2.49 11.74 15.30
CA LEU A 9 -1.58 12.12 14.21
C LEU A 9 -1.30 13.64 14.19
N SER A 10 -2.30 14.47 14.49
CA SER A 10 -2.11 15.92 14.69
C SER A 10 -1.15 16.20 15.85
N LEU A 11 -1.29 15.49 16.97
CA LEU A 11 -0.43 15.65 18.14
C LEU A 11 1.02 15.21 17.84
N ILE A 12 1.19 14.11 17.10
CA ILE A 12 2.52 13.63 16.65
C ILE A 12 3.14 14.62 15.65
N GLY A 13 2.33 15.18 14.74
CA GLY A 13 2.75 16.21 13.79
C GLY A 13 3.18 17.51 14.45
N GLU A 14 2.45 17.98 15.47
CA GLU A 14 2.80 19.16 16.27
C GLU A 14 4.09 18.95 17.07
N ILE A 15 4.29 17.75 17.63
CA ILE A 15 5.54 17.37 18.30
C ILE A 15 6.69 17.33 17.29
N HIS A 16 6.48 16.78 16.09
CA HIS A 16 7.52 16.71 15.07
C HIS A 16 7.92 18.10 14.54
N GLN A 17 6.94 18.98 14.25
CA GLN A 17 7.22 20.35 13.81
C GLN A 17 7.89 21.20 14.89
N SER A 18 7.52 21.03 16.16
CA SER A 18 8.07 21.82 17.27
C SER A 18 9.52 21.46 17.60
N TYR A 19 9.96 20.22 17.34
CA TYR A 19 11.29 19.73 17.72
C TYR A 19 12.30 19.61 16.56
N PHE A 20 11.85 19.42 15.32
CA PHE A 20 12.76 19.13 14.19
C PHE A 20 12.90 20.26 13.15
N ALA A 21 12.20 21.40 13.32
CA ALA A 21 12.21 22.52 12.37
C ALA A 21 13.48 23.41 12.37
N SER A 22 14.56 23.04 13.08
CA SER A 22 15.83 23.76 13.07
C SER A 22 16.92 22.98 12.32
N PRO A 23 17.30 23.40 11.08
CA PRO A 23 18.29 22.69 10.25
C PRO A 23 19.70 22.61 10.87
N ALA A 24 20.01 23.44 11.88
CA ALA A 24 21.34 23.54 12.48
C ALA A 24 21.60 22.47 13.56
N SER A 25 20.56 22.04 14.29
CA SER A 25 20.69 21.02 15.35
C SER A 25 20.83 19.61 14.78
N TYR A 26 20.14 19.34 13.66
CA TYR A 26 20.18 18.07 12.94
C TYR A 26 21.58 17.74 12.38
N ARG A 27 22.31 18.73 11.86
CA ARG A 27 23.66 18.54 11.28
C ARG A 27 24.75 18.28 12.33
N ARG A 28 24.56 18.64 13.60
CA ARG A 28 25.54 18.37 14.67
C ARG A 28 25.41 16.96 15.23
N LEU A 29 24.18 16.46 15.40
CA LEU A 29 23.93 15.11 15.93
C LEU A 29 24.50 14.00 15.03
N ILE A 30 24.48 14.23 13.72
CA ILE A 30 24.98 13.28 12.73
C ILE A 30 26.50 13.09 12.83
N LYS A 31 27.29 14.05 13.35
CA LYS A 31 28.75 13.98 13.32
C LYS A 31 29.43 13.20 14.46
N SER A 32 28.70 12.76 15.49
CA SER A 32 29.30 12.20 16.71
C SER A 32 28.96 10.73 17.01
N GLU A 33 28.34 9.98 16.10
CA GLU A 33 27.97 8.57 16.28
C GLU A 33 28.61 7.65 15.21
N PRO A 34 28.84 6.35 15.50
CA PRO A 34 29.54 5.44 14.60
C PRO A 34 28.80 5.24 13.28
N SER A 35 29.57 5.04 12.20
CA SER A 35 29.14 5.06 10.78
C SER A 35 27.92 4.20 10.41
N ALA A 36 27.58 3.18 11.22
CA ALA A 36 26.42 2.31 11.01
C ALA A 36 25.06 2.98 11.32
N VAL A 37 25.02 3.99 12.20
CA VAL A 37 23.78 4.70 12.60
C VAL A 37 23.46 5.83 11.63
N GLN A 38 24.51 6.49 11.11
CA GLN A 38 24.42 7.56 10.11
C GLN A 38 23.72 7.11 8.82
N GLY A 39 24.00 5.88 8.37
CA GLY A 39 23.39 5.32 7.15
C GLY A 39 21.90 5.00 7.30
N ARG A 40 21.45 4.55 8.49
CA ARG A 40 20.07 4.11 8.72
C ARG A 40 19.13 5.27 9.05
N VAL A 41 19.60 6.29 9.74
CA VAL A 41 18.83 7.51 10.04
C VAL A 41 18.68 8.39 8.80
N SER A 42 19.71 8.45 7.93
CA SER A 42 19.62 9.10 6.62
C SER A 42 18.62 8.41 5.68
N LEU A 43 18.47 7.08 5.80
CA LEU A 43 17.47 6.29 5.06
C LEU A 43 16.04 6.57 5.55
N ALA A 44 15.84 6.64 6.88
CA ALA A 44 14.55 6.91 7.51
C ALA A 44 14.04 8.34 7.27
N ALA A 45 14.94 9.32 7.11
CA ALA A 45 14.57 10.69 6.74
C ALA A 45 14.14 10.85 5.27
N LYS A 46 14.43 9.84 4.41
CA LYS A 46 14.06 9.83 2.99
C LYS A 46 12.85 8.94 2.67
N HIS A 47 12.50 8.00 3.56
CA HIS A 47 11.36 7.09 3.40
C HIS A 47 10.60 6.93 4.73
N PRO A 48 9.44 7.61 4.92
CA PRO A 48 8.63 7.54 6.14
C PRO A 48 8.13 6.13 6.49
N SER A 49 8.01 5.24 5.49
CA SER A 49 7.60 3.83 5.65
C SER A 49 8.65 2.96 6.37
N ALA A 50 9.90 3.42 6.52
CA ALA A 50 10.94 2.67 7.23
C ALA A 50 10.73 2.59 8.75
N LEU A 51 9.81 3.39 9.32
CA LEU A 51 9.46 3.37 10.74
C LEU A 51 8.62 2.14 11.13
N GLU A 52 7.94 1.50 10.18
CA GLU A 52 7.12 0.31 10.45
C GLU A 52 7.97 -0.95 10.72
N ALA A 53 9.25 -0.93 10.33
CA ALA A 53 10.16 -2.07 10.46
C ALA A 53 11.03 -2.04 11.73
N ILE A 54 10.60 -1.36 12.79
CA ILE A 54 11.38 -1.25 14.03
C ILE A 54 10.68 -1.97 15.20
N PRO A 55 10.99 -3.26 15.43
CA PRO A 55 10.66 -3.96 16.68
C PRO A 55 11.25 -3.29 17.94
N SER A 56 12.10 -2.27 17.78
CA SER A 56 12.82 -1.59 18.86
C SER A 56 12.17 -0.30 19.40
N ALA A 57 11.11 0.24 18.80
CA ALA A 57 10.46 1.46 19.31
C ALA A 57 9.76 1.18 20.65
N THR A 58 9.04 0.06 20.75
CA THR A 58 8.41 -0.44 21.98
C THR A 58 9.46 -0.80 23.04
N PHE A 59 10.64 -1.27 22.62
CA PHE A 59 11.76 -1.57 23.50
C PHE A 59 12.41 -0.30 24.08
N TYR A 60 12.64 0.71 23.24
CA TYR A 60 13.16 2.02 23.65
C TYR A 60 12.19 2.78 24.57
N LEU A 61 10.89 2.71 24.29
CA LEU A 61 9.86 3.31 25.14
C LEU A 61 9.77 2.60 26.50
N LYS A 62 9.91 1.27 26.55
CA LYS A 62 9.99 0.51 27.81
C LYS A 62 11.21 0.88 28.64
N GLU A 63 12.38 1.03 28.02
CA GLU A 63 13.62 1.48 28.67
C GLU A 63 13.51 2.92 29.21
N LEU A 64 12.89 3.84 28.45
CA LEU A 64 12.63 5.21 28.88
C LEU A 64 11.66 5.28 30.07
N VAL A 65 10.64 4.42 30.10
CA VAL A 65 9.70 4.31 31.23
C VAL A 65 10.40 3.75 32.47
N ILE A 66 11.33 2.81 32.32
CA ILE A 66 12.14 2.27 33.42
C ILE A 66 13.05 3.38 34.01
N LEU A 67 13.69 4.17 33.15
CA LEU A 67 14.56 5.27 33.56
C LEU A 67 13.78 6.42 34.23
N GLN A 68 12.61 6.79 33.71
CA GLN A 68 11.74 7.80 34.35
C GLN A 68 11.19 7.34 35.69
N LYS A 69 10.83 6.06 35.84
CA LYS A 69 10.39 5.49 37.13
C LYS A 69 11.52 5.47 38.16
N ALA A 70 12.73 5.14 37.73
CA ALA A 70 13.91 5.18 38.60
C ALA A 70 14.26 6.62 39.02
N GLU A 71 14.21 7.57 38.10
CA GLU A 71 14.46 8.99 38.38
C GLU A 71 13.39 9.59 39.31
N PHE A 72 12.13 9.21 39.13
CA PHE A 72 11.04 9.60 40.03
C PHE A 72 11.19 9.02 41.44
N ALA A 73 11.53 7.73 41.56
CA ALA A 73 11.76 7.10 42.85
C ALA A 73 12.93 7.75 43.62
N ILE A 74 14.00 8.13 42.91
CA ILE A 74 15.14 8.86 43.49
C ILE A 74 14.70 10.25 43.98
N LYS A 75 14.03 11.04 43.12
CA LYS A 75 13.54 12.39 43.48
C LYS A 75 12.49 12.37 44.60
N ALA A 76 11.62 11.35 44.64
CA ALA A 76 10.61 11.19 45.69
C ALA A 76 11.23 10.77 47.05
N THR A 77 12.34 10.04 47.02
CA THR A 77 13.10 9.69 48.23
C THR A 77 13.88 10.91 48.74
N ASP A 78 14.52 11.67 47.85
CA ASP A 78 15.25 12.91 48.19
C ASP A 78 14.33 14.01 48.73
N ALA A 79 13.06 14.01 48.32
CA ALA A 79 12.02 14.90 48.84
C ALA A 79 11.37 14.41 50.14
N GLY A 80 11.75 13.22 50.66
CA GLY A 80 11.17 12.62 51.87
C GLY A 80 9.72 12.13 51.71
N ILE A 81 9.24 11.98 50.48
CA ILE A 81 7.86 11.62 50.13
C ILE A 81 7.68 10.09 50.08
N MET A 82 8.75 9.35 49.77
CA MET A 82 8.74 7.90 49.66
C MET A 82 9.79 7.28 50.59
N HIS A 83 9.44 6.20 51.30
CA HIS A 83 10.38 5.57 52.22
C HIS A 83 11.50 4.85 51.43
N PRO A 84 12.78 4.92 51.85
CA PRO A 84 13.90 4.37 51.07
C PRO A 84 13.78 2.87 50.71
N GLN A 85 13.08 2.09 51.54
CA GLN A 85 12.80 0.67 51.28
C GLN A 85 11.73 0.45 50.18
N GLU A 86 10.79 1.39 50.01
CA GLU A 86 9.78 1.36 48.96
C GLU A 86 10.40 1.77 47.61
N ALA A 87 11.29 2.76 47.61
CA ALA A 87 12.06 3.15 46.43
C ALA A 87 12.97 2.00 45.95
N GLN A 88 13.59 1.24 46.87
CA GLN A 88 14.36 0.04 46.53
C GLN A 88 13.50 -1.07 45.91
N ARG A 89 12.25 -1.28 46.39
CA ARG A 89 11.31 -2.24 45.79
C ARG A 89 10.85 -1.81 44.40
N ALA A 90 10.48 -0.54 44.21
CA ALA A 90 10.08 -0.01 42.90
C ALA A 90 11.21 -0.11 41.87
N THR A 91 12.45 0.11 42.30
CA THR A 91 13.65 -0.04 41.45
C THR A 91 13.97 -1.53 41.19
N ALA A 92 13.62 -2.44 42.10
CA ALA A 92 13.78 -3.89 41.92
C ALA A 92 12.71 -4.50 41.01
N GLU A 93 11.46 -4.05 41.08
CA GLU A 93 10.39 -4.42 40.14
C GLU A 93 10.73 -3.96 38.72
N ALA A 94 11.33 -2.76 38.57
CA ALA A 94 11.81 -2.28 37.27
C ALA A 94 12.94 -3.13 36.66
N ARG A 95 13.66 -3.94 37.47
CA ARG A 95 14.67 -4.92 36.98
C ARG A 95 14.05 -6.22 36.48
N THR A 96 12.81 -6.55 36.85
CA THR A 96 12.17 -7.81 36.43
C THR A 96 11.61 -7.77 34.99
N THR A 97 11.62 -6.60 34.34
CA THR A 97 11.06 -6.40 32.98
C THR A 97 12.05 -6.55 31.82
N GLY A 98 13.25 -7.10 32.04
CA GLY A 98 14.25 -7.36 31.00
C GLY A 98 15.66 -6.93 31.44
N ASP A 99 16.69 -7.55 30.87
CA ASP A 99 18.09 -7.38 31.25
C ASP A 99 18.64 -6.04 30.68
N PRO A 100 18.83 -5.00 31.51
CA PRO A 100 19.19 -3.67 31.01
C PRO A 100 20.66 -3.62 30.59
N LYS A 101 20.97 -2.82 29.56
CA LYS A 101 22.34 -2.68 29.05
C LYS A 101 23.33 -2.21 30.14
N PRO A 102 24.63 -2.55 30.03
CA PRO A 102 25.65 -2.26 31.04
C PRO A 102 25.76 -0.79 31.48
N TRP A 103 25.48 0.17 30.59
CA TRP A 103 25.53 1.60 30.89
C TRP A 103 24.37 2.04 31.81
N ALA A 104 23.18 1.47 31.66
CA ALA A 104 22.03 1.73 32.54
C ALA A 104 22.26 1.11 33.92
N GLN A 105 22.88 -0.08 33.96
CA GLN A 105 23.37 -0.71 35.19
C GLN A 105 24.41 0.15 35.91
N GLN A 106 25.32 0.82 35.18
CA GLN A 106 26.31 1.74 35.76
C GLN A 106 25.67 2.99 36.37
N ILE A 107 24.69 3.61 35.70
CA ILE A 107 23.95 4.77 36.24
C ILE A 107 23.18 4.39 37.51
N MET A 108 22.47 3.26 37.48
CA MET A 108 21.73 2.75 38.64
C MET A 108 22.65 2.37 39.81
N THR A 109 23.84 1.83 39.52
CA THR A 109 24.83 1.48 40.56
C THR A 109 25.42 2.73 41.21
N LYS A 110 25.67 3.78 40.42
CA LYS A 110 26.21 5.06 40.91
C LYS A 110 25.20 5.80 41.79
N ALA A 111 23.94 5.87 41.36
CA ALA A 111 22.84 6.43 42.16
C ALA A 111 22.63 5.69 43.50
N SER A 112 22.76 4.36 43.52
CA SER A 112 22.62 3.55 44.74
C SER A 112 23.83 3.63 45.69
N GLN A 113 25.01 4.04 45.19
CA GLN A 113 26.21 4.26 46.01
C GLN A 113 26.21 5.64 46.66
N ASP A 114 25.71 6.67 45.97
CA ASP A 114 25.61 8.04 46.51
C ASP A 114 24.51 8.16 47.57
N ALA A 115 23.35 7.49 47.37
CA ALA A 115 22.27 7.42 48.36
C ALA A 115 22.67 6.76 49.70
N ARG A 116 23.73 5.93 49.72
CA ARG A 116 24.23 5.27 50.93
C ARG A 116 25.28 6.09 51.70
N ARG A 117 25.90 7.11 51.09
CA ARG A 117 27.08 7.76 51.65
C ARG A 117 26.81 9.01 52.47
N GLN A 118 25.75 9.78 52.20
CA GLN A 118 25.41 10.96 53.01
C GLN A 118 23.90 11.19 53.07
N PRO A 119 23.22 10.86 54.18
CA PRO A 119 21.76 10.84 54.20
C PRO A 119 21.13 12.24 54.24
N TRP A 120 21.83 13.26 54.74
CA TRP A 120 21.29 14.62 54.88
C TRP A 120 22.41 15.65 54.73
N LYS A 121 22.27 16.53 53.71
CA LYS A 121 23.12 17.66 53.28
C LYS A 121 24.00 17.42 52.06
N SER A 122 23.47 17.74 50.88
CA SER A 122 24.01 18.87 50.12
C SER A 122 22.98 19.31 49.07
N SER A 123 22.57 20.57 49.20
CA SER A 123 21.87 21.31 48.16
C SER A 123 22.77 21.39 46.93
N PHE A 124 22.29 20.92 45.77
CA PHE A 124 22.90 21.31 44.49
C PHE A 124 22.59 22.79 44.25
N ALA A 125 23.47 23.66 44.73
CA ALA A 125 23.43 25.09 44.44
C ALA A 125 23.88 25.31 42.99
N GLY A 126 22.90 25.41 42.07
CA GLY A 126 22.81 26.33 40.93
C GLY A 126 23.96 26.53 39.91
N GLN A 127 25.19 26.04 40.11
CA GLN A 127 26.34 26.43 39.30
C GLN A 127 27.01 25.29 38.51
N GLU A 128 26.67 24.02 38.72
CA GLU A 128 27.23 22.91 37.93
C GLU A 128 26.33 22.41 36.79
N ILE A 129 25.09 22.92 36.67
CA ILE A 129 24.19 22.60 35.55
C ILE A 129 24.69 23.20 34.21
N ASN A 130 25.60 24.18 34.25
CA ASN A 130 26.21 24.76 33.05
C ASN A 130 27.32 23.90 32.42
N MET A 131 27.69 22.75 33.01
CA MET A 131 28.64 21.81 32.40
C MET A 131 27.98 20.60 31.72
N LEU A 132 26.66 20.47 31.80
CA LEU A 132 25.91 19.53 30.98
C LEU A 132 25.18 20.31 29.89
N CYS A 133 25.31 19.81 28.67
CA CYS A 133 24.97 20.48 27.42
C CYS A 133 23.67 21.31 27.48
N PRO A 134 23.61 22.54 26.89
CA PRO A 134 22.43 23.41 26.90
C PRO A 134 21.11 22.72 26.48
N GLN A 135 21.20 21.63 25.72
CA GLN A 135 20.08 20.81 25.26
C GLN A 135 19.30 20.09 26.38
N ALA A 136 19.91 19.80 27.53
CA ALA A 136 19.22 19.10 28.62
C ALA A 136 18.29 20.03 29.43
N ALA A 137 18.64 21.32 29.56
CA ALA A 137 17.85 22.29 30.32
C ALA A 137 16.56 22.69 29.59
N ASP A 138 16.58 22.72 28.25
CA ASP A 138 15.41 23.07 27.43
C ASP A 138 14.40 21.93 27.34
N ILE A 139 14.86 20.68 27.29
CA ILE A 139 14.00 19.48 27.35
C ILE A 139 13.28 19.41 28.70
N ILE A 140 13.96 19.69 29.81
CA ILE A 140 13.36 19.66 31.14
C ILE A 140 12.30 20.76 31.32
N ARG A 141 12.50 21.95 30.71
CA ARG A 141 11.49 23.04 30.72
C ARG A 141 10.28 22.73 29.83
N ALA A 142 10.47 22.00 28.74
CA ALA A 142 9.39 21.66 27.79
C ALA A 142 8.47 20.53 28.29
N VAL A 143 8.95 19.65 29.17
CA VAL A 143 8.17 18.52 29.71
C VAL A 143 7.43 18.88 31.01
N ALA A 144 7.83 19.97 31.67
CA ALA A 144 7.21 20.49 32.90
C ALA A 144 5.70 20.79 32.84
N PRO A 145 5.06 21.15 31.70
CA PRO A 145 3.61 21.40 31.66
C PRO A 145 2.76 20.12 31.56
N PHE A 146 3.36 18.98 31.19
CA PHE A 146 2.65 17.71 31.08
C PHE A 146 2.68 16.96 32.42
N SER A 147 2.23 17.63 33.47
CA SER A 147 1.91 16.98 34.74
C SER A 147 0.73 16.03 34.53
N PHE A 148 1.01 14.73 34.60
CA PHE A 148 0.10 13.67 35.03
C PHE A 148 -1.17 13.37 34.21
N LEU A 149 -1.37 13.95 33.02
CA LEU A 149 -2.37 13.41 32.09
C LEU A 149 -1.79 12.26 31.25
N ASN A 150 -1.85 11.10 31.91
CA ASN A 150 -2.24 9.83 31.32
C ASN A 150 -1.15 9.08 30.52
N LEU A 151 0.05 8.95 31.10
CA LEU A 151 1.05 7.97 30.67
C LEU A 151 0.47 6.53 30.67
N SER A 152 -0.47 6.24 31.58
CA SER A 152 -1.26 5.00 31.62
C SER A 152 -2.22 4.87 30.45
N LEU A 153 -2.80 5.97 29.94
CA LEU A 153 -3.59 5.97 28.73
C LEU A 153 -2.71 5.81 27.50
N LEU A 154 -1.52 6.43 27.47
CA LEU A 154 -0.58 6.26 26.37
C LEU A 154 -0.06 4.81 26.32
N ILE A 155 0.30 4.22 27.47
CA ILE A 155 0.64 2.81 27.59
C ILE A 155 -0.56 1.93 27.25
N SER A 156 -1.78 2.26 27.68
CA SER A 156 -3.00 1.52 27.32
C SER A 156 -3.35 1.62 25.83
N ILE A 157 -3.04 2.74 25.18
CA ILE A 157 -3.22 2.94 23.73
C ILE A 157 -2.15 2.14 22.99
N VAL A 158 -0.88 2.23 23.39
CA VAL A 158 0.22 1.45 22.79
C VAL A 158 0.02 -0.05 23.03
N GLU A 159 -0.39 -0.47 24.22
CA GLU A 159 -0.76 -1.85 24.55
C GLU A 159 -2.03 -2.27 23.81
N ARG A 160 -3.04 -1.42 23.59
CA ARG A 160 -4.20 -1.79 22.73
C ARG A 160 -3.86 -1.85 21.24
N VAL A 161 -2.90 -1.04 20.79
CA VAL A 161 -2.39 -1.07 19.41
C VAL A 161 -1.47 -2.29 19.19
N TYR A 162 -0.71 -2.71 20.21
CA TYR A 162 0.21 -3.86 20.13
C TYR A 162 -0.31 -5.19 20.73
N GLN A 163 -1.41 -5.21 21.48
CA GLN A 163 -2.14 -6.42 21.90
C GLN A 163 -3.24 -6.81 20.91
N GLN A 164 -3.33 -6.16 19.75
CA GLN A 164 -3.84 -6.85 18.57
C GLN A 164 -2.98 -8.12 18.45
N PRO A 165 -3.57 -9.34 18.40
CA PRO A 165 -2.79 -10.52 18.02
C PRO A 165 -2.00 -10.16 16.76
N PRO A 166 -0.75 -10.65 16.57
CA PRO A 166 0.02 -10.32 15.37
C PRO A 166 -0.92 -10.46 14.19
N HIS A 167 -1.19 -9.38 13.46
CA HIS A 167 -2.10 -9.41 12.32
C HIS A 167 -1.60 -10.54 11.45
N GLN A 168 -2.30 -11.67 11.49
CA GLN A 168 -1.89 -12.84 10.77
C GLN A 168 -2.20 -12.46 9.34
N VAL A 169 -1.16 -12.07 8.59
CA VAL A 169 -1.31 -11.76 7.17
C VAL A 169 -1.91 -13.03 6.57
N ILE A 170 -3.18 -12.94 6.20
CA ILE A 170 -3.90 -14.06 5.64
C ILE A 170 -3.38 -14.18 4.21
N MET A 171 -2.74 -15.30 3.93
CA MET A 171 -2.27 -15.61 2.58
C MET A 171 -3.19 -16.69 2.02
N GLU A 172 -3.62 -16.49 0.79
CA GLU A 172 -4.21 -17.55 -0.02
C GLU A 172 -3.13 -18.12 -0.94
N ARG A 173 -3.20 -19.42 -1.22
CA ARG A 173 -2.32 -20.04 -2.19
C ARG A 173 -3.07 -20.19 -3.50
N GLY A 174 -2.41 -19.85 -4.59
CA GLY A 174 -3.00 -19.95 -5.92
C GLY A 174 -1.93 -20.04 -6.98
N ALA A 175 -2.36 -20.21 -8.24
CA ALA A 175 -1.47 -20.16 -9.38
C ALA A 175 -2.04 -19.24 -10.46
N PHE A 176 -1.14 -18.53 -11.13
CA PHE A 176 -1.44 -17.66 -12.26
C PHE A 176 -0.94 -18.29 -13.55
N ARG A 177 -1.46 -17.81 -14.70
CA ARG A 177 -0.82 -18.09 -15.99
C ARG A 177 0.10 -16.94 -16.35
N TYR A 178 1.27 -17.25 -16.86
CA TYR A 178 2.27 -16.26 -17.27
C TYR A 178 2.62 -16.44 -18.74
N LEU A 179 3.17 -15.39 -19.35
CA LEU A 179 3.83 -15.52 -20.63
C LEU A 179 5.04 -16.45 -20.49
N LYS A 180 5.16 -17.41 -21.40
CA LYS A 180 6.36 -18.23 -21.51
C LYS A 180 7.33 -17.51 -22.44
N TRP A 181 8.50 -17.14 -21.92
CA TRP A 181 9.53 -16.52 -22.76
C TRP A 181 9.92 -17.45 -23.92
N GLN A 182 10.13 -16.85 -25.10
CA GLN A 182 10.60 -17.52 -26.30
C GLN A 182 11.77 -16.72 -26.89
N ASP A 183 12.80 -17.42 -27.37
CA ASP A 183 13.93 -16.76 -28.06
C ASP A 183 13.47 -15.98 -29.30
N LEU A 184 12.34 -16.39 -29.90
CA LEU A 184 11.69 -15.68 -31.00
C LEU A 184 11.39 -14.21 -30.66
N TYR A 185 11.11 -13.88 -29.39
CA TYR A 185 10.78 -12.53 -28.95
C TYR A 185 11.94 -11.55 -29.05
N THR A 186 13.16 -12.05 -29.27
CA THR A 186 14.34 -11.22 -29.53
C THR A 186 14.40 -10.69 -30.97
N ILE A 187 13.67 -11.30 -31.91
CA ILE A 187 13.65 -10.95 -33.33
C ILE A 187 12.26 -10.59 -33.86
N GLU A 188 11.20 -11.03 -33.17
CA GLU A 188 9.81 -10.80 -33.56
C GLU A 188 8.99 -10.42 -32.32
N LYS A 189 8.37 -9.23 -32.34
CA LYS A 189 7.52 -8.79 -31.23
C LYS A 189 6.37 -9.78 -31.00
N PRO A 190 6.03 -10.11 -29.75
CA PRO A 190 4.84 -10.88 -29.44
C PRO A 190 3.58 -10.24 -30.04
N PHE A 191 2.67 -11.04 -30.59
CA PHE A 191 1.43 -10.54 -31.14
C PHE A 191 0.27 -11.53 -31.00
N GLN A 192 -0.94 -10.99 -31.00
CA GLN A 192 -2.21 -11.70 -31.11
C GLN A 192 -3.12 -10.98 -32.10
N VAL A 193 -3.52 -11.67 -33.15
CA VAL A 193 -4.53 -11.26 -34.12
C VAL A 193 -5.90 -11.70 -33.60
N LEU A 194 -6.83 -10.75 -33.49
CA LEU A 194 -8.18 -10.96 -32.96
C LEU A 194 -9.25 -10.78 -34.03
N ILE A 195 -8.87 -11.01 -35.28
CA ILE A 195 -9.72 -10.96 -36.46
C ILE A 195 -9.43 -12.17 -37.34
N ASP A 196 -10.40 -12.51 -38.18
CA ASP A 196 -10.17 -13.49 -39.22
C ASP A 196 -9.12 -12.96 -40.20
N LEU A 197 -8.06 -13.74 -40.42
CA LEU A 197 -7.01 -13.40 -41.38
C LEU A 197 -7.54 -13.63 -42.81
N PRO A 198 -7.21 -12.74 -43.77
CA PRO A 198 -7.54 -12.95 -45.17
C PRO A 198 -7.05 -14.32 -45.67
N ASN A 199 -7.81 -14.94 -46.58
CA ASN A 199 -7.47 -16.26 -47.14
C ASN A 199 -6.15 -16.26 -47.92
N ASP A 200 -5.70 -15.11 -48.40
CA ASP A 200 -4.47 -14.87 -49.15
C ASP A 200 -3.31 -14.32 -48.29
N ALA A 201 -3.51 -14.11 -46.98
CA ALA A 201 -2.42 -13.69 -46.10
C ALA A 201 -1.24 -14.68 -46.12
N GLU A 202 -0.01 -14.17 -46.33
CA GLU A 202 1.22 -14.97 -46.36
C GLU A 202 1.51 -15.64 -45.00
N ASP A 203 1.32 -14.88 -43.92
CA ASP A 203 1.37 -15.40 -42.56
C ASP A 203 -0.04 -15.71 -42.05
N LYS A 204 -0.25 -16.95 -41.62
CA LYS A 204 -1.50 -17.47 -41.07
C LYS A 204 -1.51 -17.57 -39.55
N ARG A 205 -0.41 -17.21 -38.88
CA ARG A 205 -0.32 -17.24 -37.42
C ARG A 205 -1.29 -16.22 -36.83
N GLN A 206 -2.22 -16.70 -36.00
CA GLN A 206 -3.07 -15.84 -35.19
C GLN A 206 -2.33 -15.28 -33.97
N SER A 207 -1.18 -15.87 -33.61
CA SER A 207 -0.37 -15.50 -32.45
C SER A 207 0.98 -16.19 -32.53
N ASN A 208 2.03 -15.56 -31.98
CA ASN A 208 3.31 -16.20 -31.65
C ASN A 208 3.52 -16.34 -30.12
N ILE A 209 2.46 -16.11 -29.35
CA ILE A 209 2.48 -16.13 -27.88
C ILE A 209 2.19 -17.52 -27.31
N GLU A 210 3.02 -17.96 -26.38
CA GLU A 210 2.76 -19.13 -25.52
C GLU A 210 2.57 -18.72 -24.06
N PHE A 211 1.62 -19.35 -23.39
CA PHE A 211 1.39 -19.19 -21.95
C PHE A 211 1.58 -20.52 -21.22
N TYR A 212 2.06 -20.46 -19.98
CA TYR A 212 2.17 -21.63 -19.10
C TYR A 212 1.48 -21.36 -17.75
N ASP A 213 1.11 -22.43 -17.06
CA ASP A 213 0.65 -22.35 -15.67
C ASP A 213 1.88 -22.20 -14.77
N GLY A 214 1.95 -21.09 -14.04
CA GLY A 214 3.06 -20.79 -13.14
C GLY A 214 3.06 -21.64 -11.86
N PRO A 215 4.11 -21.50 -11.04
CA PRO A 215 4.15 -22.15 -9.73
C PRO A 215 3.05 -21.62 -8.81
N GLU A 216 2.80 -22.36 -7.73
CA GLU A 216 1.97 -21.87 -6.64
C GLU A 216 2.66 -20.68 -5.96
N VAL A 217 1.91 -19.61 -5.72
CA VAL A 217 2.39 -18.40 -5.06
C VAL A 217 1.47 -18.05 -3.89
N ASP A 218 2.04 -17.38 -2.90
CA ASP A 218 1.28 -16.82 -1.79
C ASP A 218 0.73 -15.44 -2.20
N ILE A 219 -0.56 -15.24 -2.01
CA ILE A 219 -1.30 -14.03 -2.40
C ILE A 219 -1.88 -13.42 -1.13
N THR A 220 -1.51 -12.18 -0.83
CA THR A 220 -1.95 -11.48 0.39
C THR A 220 -3.42 -11.10 0.31
N ASP A 221 -4.23 -11.60 1.25
CA ASP A 221 -5.61 -11.14 1.42
C ASP A 221 -5.61 -9.79 2.15
N VAL A 222 -6.12 -8.76 1.49
CA VAL A 222 -6.18 -7.41 2.07
C VAL A 222 -7.13 -7.31 3.27
N ARG A 223 -8.01 -8.30 3.52
CA ARG A 223 -8.78 -8.37 4.76
C ARG A 223 -7.89 -8.47 6.01
N GLY A 224 -6.71 -9.07 5.87
CA GLY A 224 -5.80 -9.37 6.98
C GLY A 224 -4.81 -8.26 7.31
N ILE A 225 -4.83 -7.12 6.60
CA ILE A 225 -3.85 -6.04 6.76
C ILE A 225 -4.49 -4.73 7.21
N THR A 226 -3.81 -4.00 8.08
CA THR A 226 -4.29 -2.74 8.66
C THR A 226 -4.22 -1.57 7.68
N HIS A 227 -3.21 -1.58 6.81
CA HIS A 227 -2.98 -0.58 5.79
C HIS A 227 -3.01 -1.28 4.44
N GLY A 228 -4.07 -1.01 3.68
CA GLY A 228 -4.27 -1.58 2.35
C GLY A 228 -3.41 -0.90 1.28
N PRO A 229 -3.37 -1.47 0.07
CA PRO A 229 -2.70 -0.86 -1.07
C PRO A 229 -3.28 0.50 -1.43
N GLU A 230 -2.39 1.44 -1.73
CA GLU A 230 -2.68 2.80 -2.15
C GLU A 230 -2.41 2.98 -3.65
N ILE A 231 -3.24 3.78 -4.32
CA ILE A 231 -3.25 3.91 -5.77
C ILE A 231 -1.92 4.42 -6.35
N ASP A 232 -1.30 5.44 -5.75
CA ASP A 232 -0.04 6.01 -6.24
C ASP A 232 1.20 5.22 -5.80
N THR A 233 1.10 4.49 -4.68
CA THR A 233 2.20 3.70 -4.14
C THR A 233 2.26 2.30 -4.76
N HIS A 234 1.13 1.59 -4.86
CA HIS A 234 1.08 0.20 -5.31
C HIS A 234 0.55 0.05 -6.74
N GLY A 235 -0.07 1.10 -7.28
CA GLY A 235 -0.76 1.06 -8.57
C GLY A 235 -2.24 0.65 -8.45
N PHE A 236 -2.73 0.32 -7.26
CA PHE A 236 -4.12 -0.07 -7.04
C PHE A 236 -4.59 0.19 -5.61
N THR A 237 -5.90 0.18 -5.42
CA THR A 237 -6.56 0.29 -4.12
C THR A 237 -7.94 -0.39 -4.13
N TYR A 238 -8.50 -0.63 -2.95
CA TYR A 238 -9.84 -1.17 -2.78
C TYR A 238 -10.73 -0.15 -2.08
N LEU A 239 -11.95 0.02 -2.59
CA LEU A 239 -12.89 1.06 -2.19
C LEU A 239 -14.20 0.44 -1.73
N GLN A 240 -14.78 0.99 -0.67
CA GLN A 240 -16.18 0.73 -0.31
C GLN A 240 -17.06 1.76 -1.03
N HIS A 241 -17.99 1.28 -1.85
CA HIS A 241 -18.91 2.11 -2.61
C HIS A 241 -20.17 1.32 -2.97
N ASP A 242 -21.31 1.73 -2.44
CA ASP A 242 -22.63 1.21 -2.83
C ASP A 242 -23.08 1.81 -4.15
N SER A 243 -23.41 0.95 -5.13
CA SER A 243 -23.88 1.42 -6.43
C SER A 243 -25.35 1.78 -6.42
N CYS A 244 -25.76 2.75 -7.24
CA CYS A 244 -27.17 3.03 -7.49
C CYS A 244 -27.85 1.94 -8.35
N LEU A 245 -27.08 1.01 -8.92
CA LEU A 245 -27.58 -0.11 -9.69
C LEU A 245 -27.64 -1.40 -8.86
N GLU A 246 -28.81 -2.03 -8.90
CA GLU A 246 -29.00 -3.43 -8.50
C GLU A 246 -28.31 -4.40 -9.48
N PRO A 247 -27.90 -5.61 -9.03
CA PRO A 247 -27.22 -6.62 -9.84
C PRO A 247 -27.73 -6.83 -11.26
N GLY A 248 -29.05 -6.92 -11.46
CA GLY A 248 -29.66 -7.16 -12.77
C GLY A 248 -29.52 -5.98 -13.73
N HIS A 249 -29.39 -4.75 -13.23
CA HIS A 249 -29.30 -3.54 -14.06
C HIS A 249 -27.94 -3.38 -14.74
N PHE A 250 -26.89 -4.08 -14.28
CA PHE A 250 -25.60 -4.10 -14.96
C PHE A 250 -25.63 -4.81 -16.33
N LEU A 251 -26.70 -5.55 -16.62
CA LEU A 251 -26.95 -6.17 -17.92
C LEU A 251 -27.75 -5.27 -18.88
N ASP A 252 -28.14 -4.07 -18.44
CA ASP A 252 -28.79 -3.06 -19.27
C ASP A 252 -27.76 -1.98 -19.67
N LYS A 253 -27.44 -1.93 -20.97
CA LYS A 253 -26.46 -0.97 -21.51
C LYS A 253 -26.86 0.49 -21.22
N GLY A 254 -28.15 0.81 -21.31
CA GLY A 254 -28.66 2.16 -21.08
C GLY A 254 -28.51 2.57 -19.62
N MET A 255 -28.77 1.66 -18.67
CA MET A 255 -28.56 1.93 -17.24
C MET A 255 -27.08 2.07 -16.90
N VAL A 256 -26.21 1.21 -17.44
CA VAL A 256 -24.76 1.34 -17.24
C VAL A 256 -24.26 2.70 -17.75
N GLN A 257 -24.64 3.08 -18.97
CA GLN A 257 -24.19 4.34 -19.58
C GLN A 257 -24.76 5.58 -18.89
N SER A 258 -26.04 5.57 -18.52
CA SER A 258 -26.73 6.77 -17.99
C SER A 258 -26.60 6.94 -16.47
N LYS A 259 -26.25 5.88 -15.73
CA LYS A 259 -26.18 5.90 -14.26
C LYS A 259 -24.83 5.45 -13.72
N TYR A 260 -24.34 4.27 -14.16
CA TYR A 260 -23.14 3.69 -13.58
C TYR A 260 -21.84 4.39 -14.01
N LEU A 261 -21.68 4.75 -15.28
CA LEU A 261 -20.48 5.49 -15.72
C LEU A 261 -20.39 6.88 -15.05
N PRO A 262 -21.47 7.68 -14.94
CA PRO A 262 -21.45 8.90 -14.11
C PRO A 262 -21.10 8.64 -12.64
N GLU A 263 -21.61 7.56 -12.04
CA GLU A 263 -21.26 7.16 -10.67
C GLU A 263 -19.75 6.83 -10.55
N CYS A 264 -19.19 6.12 -11.53
CA CYS A 264 -17.76 5.84 -11.61
C CYS A 264 -16.92 7.13 -11.74
N GLU A 265 -17.38 8.14 -12.48
CA GLU A 265 -16.67 9.41 -12.60
C GLU A 265 -16.57 10.13 -11.27
N VAL A 266 -17.67 10.17 -10.50
CA VAL A 266 -17.69 10.74 -9.15
C VAL A 266 -16.68 10.02 -8.25
N LEU A 267 -16.62 8.69 -8.31
CA LEU A 267 -15.66 7.90 -7.54
C LEU A 267 -14.21 8.19 -7.94
N LEU A 268 -13.92 8.28 -9.25
CA LEU A 268 -12.58 8.64 -9.75
C LEU A 268 -12.15 10.01 -9.26
N ARG A 269 -13.03 11.02 -9.36
CA ARG A 269 -12.75 12.39 -8.90
C ARG A 269 -12.59 12.51 -7.38
N HIS A 270 -13.21 11.61 -6.61
CA HIS A 270 -13.09 11.60 -5.16
C HIS A 270 -11.76 11.01 -4.67
N ILE A 271 -11.26 9.99 -5.37
CA ILE A 271 -10.08 9.21 -4.95
C ILE A 271 -8.79 9.72 -5.58
N LEU A 272 -8.84 10.23 -6.81
CA LEU A 272 -7.67 10.67 -7.55
C LEU A 272 -7.51 12.18 -7.44
N ASP A 273 -6.28 12.62 -7.21
CA ASP A 273 -5.96 14.05 -7.20
C ASP A 273 -5.91 14.62 -8.63
N GLY A 274 -6.28 15.89 -8.75
CA GLY A 274 -6.15 16.67 -10.00
C GLY A 274 -6.92 16.07 -11.18
N VAL A 275 -8.15 15.60 -10.99
CA VAL A 275 -8.97 15.11 -12.10
C VAL A 275 -9.71 16.26 -12.77
N ASP A 276 -9.31 16.60 -13.99
CA ASP A 276 -9.98 17.62 -14.80
C ASP A 276 -11.00 17.00 -15.75
N GLU A 277 -10.57 16.00 -16.53
CA GLU A 277 -11.42 15.31 -17.53
C GLU A 277 -11.35 13.79 -17.36
N VAL A 278 -12.51 13.13 -17.50
CA VAL A 278 -12.63 11.66 -17.48
C VAL A 278 -13.32 11.23 -18.77
N HIS A 279 -12.75 10.25 -19.45
CA HIS A 279 -13.33 9.66 -20.65
C HIS A 279 -13.38 8.14 -20.54
N PHE A 280 -14.59 7.58 -20.51
CA PHE A 280 -14.81 6.14 -20.53
C PHE A 280 -14.83 5.63 -21.97
N PHE A 281 -13.82 4.87 -22.35
CA PHE A 281 -13.70 4.30 -23.71
C PHE A 281 -14.16 2.84 -23.77
N ASN A 282 -14.23 2.15 -22.63
CA ASN A 282 -14.63 0.75 -22.59
C ASN A 282 -15.24 0.38 -21.24
N TRP A 283 -16.22 -0.53 -21.29
CA TRP A 283 -16.66 -1.30 -20.15
C TRP A 283 -17.05 -2.69 -20.62
N LEU A 284 -17.02 -3.69 -19.75
CA LEU A 284 -17.43 -5.05 -20.07
C LEU A 284 -17.92 -5.80 -18.84
N VAL A 285 -18.85 -6.74 -19.05
CA VAL A 285 -19.29 -7.71 -18.05
C VAL A 285 -18.59 -9.04 -18.32
N ARG A 286 -18.01 -9.63 -17.28
CA ARG A 286 -17.43 -10.98 -17.31
C ARG A 286 -18.35 -11.94 -16.56
N ASP A 287 -18.45 -13.16 -17.07
CA ASP A 287 -19.21 -14.25 -16.45
C ASP A 287 -18.41 -15.55 -16.55
N THR A 288 -17.99 -16.09 -15.41
CA THR A 288 -17.15 -17.30 -15.37
C THR A 288 -17.94 -18.60 -15.53
N SER A 289 -19.27 -18.55 -15.63
CA SER A 289 -20.10 -19.71 -16.01
C SER A 289 -19.99 -20.01 -17.51
N SER A 290 -19.46 -19.06 -18.28
CA SER A 290 -19.52 -19.09 -19.72
C SER A 290 -18.29 -19.75 -20.32
N VAL A 291 -18.44 -21.01 -20.70
CA VAL A 291 -17.65 -21.59 -21.79
C VAL A 291 -18.34 -21.15 -23.09
N PRO A 292 -17.66 -20.46 -24.03
CA PRO A 292 -18.24 -20.26 -25.35
C PRO A 292 -18.67 -21.62 -25.89
N ALA A 293 -19.95 -21.77 -26.28
CA ALA A 293 -20.38 -22.99 -26.96
C ALA A 293 -19.45 -23.22 -28.17
N GLU A 294 -18.97 -24.46 -28.37
CA GLU A 294 -18.07 -24.79 -29.49
C GLU A 294 -18.59 -24.17 -30.79
N GLY A 295 -17.75 -23.37 -31.45
CA GLY A 295 -18.08 -22.72 -32.72
C GLY A 295 -18.81 -21.37 -32.64
N LYS A 296 -19.15 -20.83 -31.46
CA LYS A 296 -19.64 -19.45 -31.35
C LYS A 296 -18.48 -18.46 -31.20
N GLN A 297 -18.26 -17.63 -32.23
CA GLN A 297 -17.44 -16.42 -32.11
C GLN A 297 -18.10 -15.47 -31.10
N VAL A 298 -17.33 -15.03 -30.11
CA VAL A 298 -17.73 -14.01 -29.14
C VAL A 298 -17.40 -12.65 -29.75
N ASP A 299 -18.38 -11.76 -29.90
CA ASP A 299 -18.10 -10.39 -30.31
C ASP A 299 -17.40 -9.66 -29.16
N ILE A 300 -16.08 -9.52 -29.28
CA ILE A 300 -15.24 -8.85 -28.27
C ILE A 300 -15.56 -7.36 -28.11
N ASN A 301 -16.38 -6.77 -28.99
CA ASN A 301 -16.80 -5.37 -28.91
C ASN A 301 -18.16 -5.20 -28.24
N ASP A 302 -18.92 -6.29 -28.02
CA ASP A 302 -20.14 -6.22 -27.23
C ASP A 302 -19.78 -6.28 -25.73
N PRO A 303 -20.04 -5.23 -24.94
CA PRO A 303 -19.68 -5.20 -23.52
C PRO A 303 -20.46 -6.25 -22.70
N LEU A 304 -21.55 -6.80 -23.23
CA LEU A 304 -22.33 -7.87 -22.61
C LEU A 304 -21.98 -9.26 -23.17
N ALA A 305 -21.00 -9.34 -24.05
CA ALA A 305 -20.49 -10.60 -24.53
C ALA A 305 -19.99 -11.44 -23.37
N ARG A 306 -20.35 -12.72 -23.37
CA ARG A 306 -19.98 -13.65 -22.30
C ARG A 306 -18.50 -14.02 -22.41
N VAL A 307 -17.64 -13.22 -21.77
CA VAL A 307 -16.20 -13.44 -21.70
C VAL A 307 -15.82 -14.02 -20.34
N GLY A 308 -15.03 -15.09 -20.36
CA GLY A 308 -14.51 -15.73 -19.15
C GLY A 308 -13.48 -14.87 -18.39
N ALA A 309 -12.95 -15.44 -17.31
CA ALA A 309 -11.91 -14.81 -16.50
C ALA A 309 -10.58 -14.68 -17.26
N ALA A 310 -9.92 -13.52 -17.15
CA ALA A 310 -8.59 -13.31 -17.70
C ALA A 310 -7.53 -13.89 -16.75
N ARG A 311 -7.06 -15.11 -17.03
CA ARG A 311 -6.16 -15.86 -16.12
C ARG A 311 -4.67 -15.60 -16.31
N VAL A 312 -4.31 -14.88 -17.37
CA VAL A 312 -2.92 -14.53 -17.66
C VAL A 312 -2.57 -13.22 -16.95
N ALA A 313 -1.44 -13.17 -16.24
CA ALA A 313 -0.92 -11.95 -15.63
C ALA A 313 -0.57 -10.91 -16.71
N HIS A 314 -1.22 -9.76 -16.66
CA HIS A 314 -1.07 -8.72 -17.68
C HIS A 314 -1.34 -7.30 -17.14
N ILE A 315 -0.96 -6.32 -17.95
CA ILE A 315 -1.40 -4.94 -17.91
C ILE A 315 -2.11 -4.69 -19.24
N ASP A 316 -3.31 -4.11 -19.21
CA ASP A 316 -4.20 -4.04 -20.39
C ASP A 316 -3.56 -3.31 -21.57
N GLN A 317 -2.71 -2.31 -21.30
CA GLN A 317 -2.15 -1.40 -22.29
C GLN A 317 -0.64 -1.23 -22.10
N THR A 318 0.09 -1.14 -23.22
CA THR A 318 1.46 -0.60 -23.24
C THR A 318 1.44 0.93 -23.13
N PHE A 319 2.59 1.55 -22.89
CA PHE A 319 2.74 3.02 -22.91
C PHE A 319 2.20 3.62 -24.21
N GLU A 320 2.71 3.13 -25.35
CA GLU A 320 2.35 3.61 -26.68
C GLU A 320 0.85 3.45 -26.93
N SER A 321 0.27 2.32 -26.49
CA SER A 321 -1.15 2.04 -26.65
C SER A 321 -2.04 2.96 -25.84
N ALA A 322 -1.59 3.39 -24.65
CA ALA A 322 -2.33 4.35 -23.84
C ALA A 322 -2.37 5.73 -24.53
N VAL A 323 -1.29 6.15 -25.17
CA VAL A 323 -1.23 7.39 -25.96
C VAL A 323 -2.08 7.28 -27.23
N ASP A 324 -1.92 6.19 -28.00
CA ASP A 324 -2.71 5.92 -29.20
C ASP A 324 -4.21 5.86 -28.90
N ARG A 325 -4.58 5.37 -27.71
CA ARG A 325 -5.96 5.38 -27.23
C ARG A 325 -6.50 6.82 -27.13
N VAL A 326 -5.71 7.78 -26.66
CA VAL A 326 -6.15 9.18 -26.60
C VAL A 326 -6.43 9.73 -28.01
N TYR A 327 -5.53 9.49 -28.97
CA TYR A 327 -5.75 9.90 -30.36
C TYR A 327 -6.96 9.23 -31.01
N LEU A 328 -7.23 7.97 -30.67
CA LEU A 328 -8.37 7.24 -31.19
C LEU A 328 -9.70 7.75 -30.65
N GLU A 329 -9.80 7.98 -29.34
CA GLU A 329 -11.07 8.31 -28.68
C GLU A 329 -11.35 9.82 -28.64
N LEU A 330 -10.29 10.65 -28.58
CA LEU A 330 -10.36 12.10 -28.41
C LEU A 330 -9.46 12.86 -29.42
N PRO A 331 -9.57 12.60 -30.74
CA PRO A 331 -8.62 13.10 -31.73
C PRO A 331 -8.48 14.63 -31.76
N SER A 332 -9.57 15.38 -31.50
CA SER A 332 -9.55 16.84 -31.51
C SER A 332 -8.90 17.48 -30.28
N LYS A 333 -8.75 16.72 -29.19
CA LYS A 333 -8.17 17.19 -27.93
C LYS A 333 -6.84 16.53 -27.57
N ALA A 334 -6.45 15.47 -28.30
CA ALA A 334 -5.35 14.59 -27.90
C ALA A 334 -4.04 15.35 -27.59
N GLU A 335 -3.62 16.25 -28.49
CA GLU A 335 -2.40 17.05 -28.31
C GLU A 335 -2.43 17.91 -27.03
N GLU A 336 -3.57 18.49 -26.68
CA GLU A 336 -3.73 19.30 -25.48
C GLU A 336 -3.74 18.42 -24.22
N LEU A 337 -4.52 17.35 -24.24
CA LEU A 337 -4.66 16.43 -23.12
C LEU A 337 -3.35 15.72 -22.77
N LEU A 338 -2.53 15.39 -23.77
CA LEU A 338 -1.24 14.71 -23.60
C LEU A 338 -0.13 15.63 -23.09
N GLN A 339 -0.35 16.95 -23.03
CA GLN A 339 0.57 17.87 -22.33
C GLN A 339 0.44 17.79 -20.81
N GLY A 340 -0.67 17.24 -20.32
CA GLY A 340 -0.95 17.04 -18.91
C GLY A 340 -0.59 15.64 -18.40
N ARG A 341 -1.11 15.28 -17.22
CA ARG A 341 -0.98 13.92 -16.68
C ARG A 341 -2.09 13.04 -17.23
N LEU A 342 -1.71 11.96 -17.92
CA LEU A 342 -2.61 10.91 -18.41
C LEU A 342 -2.55 9.71 -17.46
N ARG A 343 -3.72 9.25 -17.02
CA ARG A 343 -3.92 8.02 -16.25
C ARG A 343 -4.91 7.12 -16.96
N LEU A 344 -4.61 5.83 -17.06
CA LEU A 344 -5.57 4.82 -17.52
C LEU A 344 -5.95 3.96 -16.31
N ILE A 345 -7.20 4.12 -15.86
CA ILE A 345 -7.71 3.51 -14.64
C ILE A 345 -8.81 2.52 -14.96
N ASN A 346 -8.72 1.34 -14.35
CA ASN A 346 -9.80 0.37 -14.35
C ASN A 346 -10.53 0.40 -13.00
N LEU A 347 -11.85 0.29 -13.07
CA LEU A 347 -12.72 0.02 -11.94
C LEU A 347 -13.34 -1.36 -12.14
N TRP A 348 -13.09 -2.26 -11.19
CA TRP A 348 -13.60 -3.62 -11.23
C TRP A 348 -14.51 -3.88 -10.03
N ARG A 349 -15.75 -4.30 -10.30
CA ARG A 349 -16.79 -4.52 -9.30
C ARG A 349 -17.46 -5.88 -9.52
N PRO A 350 -17.60 -6.73 -8.48
CA PRO A 350 -18.52 -7.87 -8.53
C PRO A 350 -19.97 -7.40 -8.66
N ILE A 351 -20.74 -8.01 -9.55
CA ILE A 351 -22.18 -7.71 -9.68
C ILE A 351 -23.05 -8.84 -9.13
N ASN A 352 -22.44 -9.95 -8.73
CA ASN A 352 -23.09 -11.07 -8.07
C ASN A 352 -22.27 -11.58 -6.87
N GLY A 353 -21.63 -10.69 -6.11
CA GLY A 353 -20.88 -11.02 -4.90
C GLY A 353 -21.69 -11.80 -3.85
N PRO A 354 -21.04 -12.38 -2.83
CA PRO A 354 -19.59 -12.48 -2.66
C PRO A 354 -18.89 -13.25 -3.80
N VAL A 355 -17.65 -12.89 -4.11
CA VAL A 355 -16.81 -13.59 -5.09
C VAL A 355 -16.24 -14.86 -4.48
N GLU A 356 -16.78 -16.00 -4.90
CA GLU A 356 -16.36 -17.34 -4.44
C GLU A 356 -15.45 -18.06 -5.44
N SER A 357 -15.45 -17.65 -6.70
CA SER A 357 -14.63 -18.25 -7.76
C SER A 357 -13.94 -17.19 -8.61
N PHE A 358 -12.74 -17.51 -9.09
CA PHE A 358 -11.93 -16.62 -9.93
C PHE A 358 -11.75 -15.19 -9.36
N PRO A 359 -11.34 -14.99 -8.10
CA PRO A 359 -11.02 -13.66 -7.57
C PRO A 359 -10.00 -12.92 -8.44
N LEU A 360 -10.01 -11.59 -8.36
CA LEU A 360 -9.04 -10.72 -9.02
C LEU A 360 -7.81 -10.54 -8.12
N ALA A 361 -6.65 -10.95 -8.61
CA ALA A 361 -5.36 -10.63 -8.02
C ALA A 361 -4.75 -9.40 -8.69
N LEU A 362 -4.12 -8.55 -7.88
CA LEU A 362 -3.43 -7.32 -8.26
C LEU A 362 -2.01 -7.37 -7.70
N CYS A 363 -1.02 -7.13 -8.55
CA CYS A 363 0.39 -7.10 -8.16
C CYS A 363 0.82 -5.67 -7.83
N ASP A 364 1.62 -5.50 -6.79
CA ASP A 364 2.30 -4.23 -6.50
C ASP A 364 3.26 -3.89 -7.65
N GLY A 365 2.93 -2.84 -8.39
CA GLY A 365 3.67 -2.42 -9.58
C GLY A 365 5.15 -2.11 -9.32
N ARG A 366 5.54 -1.81 -8.08
CA ARG A 366 6.94 -1.56 -7.69
C ARG A 366 7.78 -2.84 -7.64
N THR A 367 7.13 -3.99 -7.52
CA THR A 367 7.77 -5.30 -7.37
C THR A 367 8.02 -6.00 -8.70
N ILE A 368 7.62 -5.37 -9.81
CA ILE A 368 7.73 -5.92 -11.16
C ILE A 368 8.95 -5.30 -11.84
N SER A 369 9.89 -6.15 -12.24
CA SER A 369 11.08 -5.69 -12.95
C SER A 369 10.71 -5.21 -14.37
N PRO A 370 11.51 -4.31 -14.96
CA PRO A 370 11.35 -3.96 -16.37
C PRO A 370 11.44 -5.15 -17.31
N ASP A 371 12.30 -6.13 -17.00
CA ASP A 371 12.57 -7.31 -17.84
C ASP A 371 11.44 -8.34 -17.77
N ALA A 372 10.66 -8.37 -16.68
CA ALA A 372 9.46 -9.19 -16.54
C ALA A 372 8.30 -8.73 -17.44
N ARG A 373 8.40 -7.57 -18.07
CA ARG A 373 7.31 -6.96 -18.84
C ARG A 373 7.55 -7.15 -20.32
N VAL A 374 6.69 -7.93 -20.95
CA VAL A 374 6.79 -8.24 -22.37
C VAL A 374 5.59 -7.66 -23.09
N GLU A 375 5.86 -6.65 -23.93
CA GLU A 375 4.84 -6.00 -24.73
C GLU A 375 4.43 -6.87 -25.92
N ALA A 376 3.12 -6.96 -26.12
CA ALA A 376 2.52 -7.74 -27.20
C ALA A 376 1.49 -6.91 -27.96
N ASP A 377 1.52 -7.01 -29.29
CA ASP A 377 0.53 -6.36 -30.15
C ASP A 377 -0.79 -7.12 -30.11
N ARG A 378 -1.89 -6.37 -30.06
CA ARG A 378 -3.28 -6.84 -30.02
C ARG A 378 -4.00 -6.26 -31.22
N ILE A 379 -3.91 -6.98 -32.33
CA ILE A 379 -4.38 -6.54 -33.65
C ILE A 379 -5.88 -6.79 -33.74
N ARG A 380 -6.66 -5.71 -33.89
CA ARG A 380 -8.11 -5.75 -34.09
C ARG A 380 -8.47 -5.06 -35.41
N ARG A 381 -9.72 -5.23 -35.85
CA ARG A 381 -10.18 -4.70 -37.15
C ARG A 381 -9.97 -3.20 -37.32
N LYS A 382 -10.15 -2.42 -36.25
CA LYS A 382 -10.15 -0.95 -36.31
C LYS A 382 -8.88 -0.30 -35.76
N TYR A 383 -8.10 -1.02 -34.96
CA TYR A 383 -6.88 -0.51 -34.37
C TYR A 383 -5.98 -1.67 -33.93
N THR A 384 -4.67 -1.43 -33.93
CA THR A 384 -3.70 -2.27 -33.22
C THR A 384 -3.45 -1.62 -31.88
N GLY A 385 -3.80 -2.31 -30.79
CA GLY A 385 -3.36 -1.89 -29.46
C GLY A 385 -2.20 -2.78 -29.01
N GLY A 386 -1.75 -2.57 -27.79
CA GLY A 386 -0.75 -3.37 -27.12
C GLY A 386 -1.22 -3.75 -25.74
N THR A 387 -0.71 -4.87 -25.24
CA THR A 387 -0.90 -5.37 -23.88
C THR A 387 0.48 -5.77 -23.37
N THR A 388 0.77 -5.53 -22.10
CA THR A 388 2.00 -6.02 -21.49
C THR A 388 1.69 -7.31 -20.73
N PHE A 389 2.27 -8.42 -21.15
CA PHE A 389 2.23 -9.65 -20.37
C PHE A 389 3.37 -9.67 -19.36
N VAL A 390 3.14 -10.34 -18.24
CA VAL A 390 4.12 -10.48 -17.16
C VAL A 390 4.75 -11.88 -17.23
N LEU A 391 6.07 -11.93 -17.08
CA LEU A 391 6.85 -13.14 -16.81
C LEU A 391 6.80 -13.43 -15.30
N GLU A 392 6.88 -14.70 -14.93
CA GLU A 392 7.04 -15.07 -13.53
C GLU A 392 8.46 -14.71 -13.06
N GLU A 393 8.55 -14.01 -11.93
CA GLU A 393 9.83 -13.70 -11.30
C GLU A 393 9.70 -13.72 -9.77
N PRO A 394 10.77 -14.10 -9.05
CA PRO A 394 10.83 -13.96 -7.60
C PRO A 394 10.70 -12.49 -7.17
N GLY A 395 9.93 -12.25 -6.11
CA GLY A 395 9.77 -10.92 -5.50
C GLY A 395 8.49 -10.18 -5.90
N GLN A 396 7.75 -10.67 -6.90
CA GLN A 396 6.42 -10.16 -7.22
C GLN A 396 5.48 -10.33 -6.02
N THR A 397 4.89 -9.23 -5.55
CA THR A 397 3.98 -9.25 -4.41
C THR A 397 2.54 -9.09 -4.88
N TRP A 398 1.72 -10.12 -4.66
CA TRP A 398 0.35 -10.20 -5.14
C TRP A 398 -0.65 -10.05 -4.00
N TYR A 399 -1.73 -9.33 -4.28
CA TYR A 399 -2.82 -9.06 -3.34
C TYR A 399 -4.15 -9.46 -3.95
N TYR A 400 -5.11 -9.82 -3.11
CA TYR A 400 -6.50 -9.99 -3.50
C TYR A 400 -7.43 -9.60 -2.33
N LEU A 401 -8.72 -9.49 -2.61
CA LEU A 401 -9.75 -9.22 -1.59
C LEU A 401 -10.67 -10.44 -1.46
N SER A 402 -10.57 -11.17 -0.34
CA SER A 402 -11.41 -12.35 -0.15
C SER A 402 -12.88 -12.00 0.02
N GLN A 403 -13.73 -12.87 -0.55
CA GLN A 403 -15.19 -12.73 -0.55
C GLN A 403 -15.64 -11.31 -0.94
N GLN A 404 -15.03 -10.75 -1.99
CA GLN A 404 -15.31 -9.39 -2.42
C GLN A 404 -16.81 -9.21 -2.71
N GLN A 405 -17.41 -8.22 -2.07
CA GLN A 405 -18.84 -7.93 -2.10
C GLN A 405 -19.21 -6.98 -3.26
N ASN A 406 -20.51 -6.82 -3.53
CA ASN A 406 -21.00 -5.91 -4.57
C ASN A 406 -20.68 -4.44 -4.28
N ASN A 407 -20.51 -4.08 -3.02
CA ASN A 407 -20.15 -2.73 -2.58
C ASN A 407 -18.64 -2.51 -2.48
N GLU A 408 -17.82 -3.45 -2.98
CA GLU A 408 -16.36 -3.36 -2.95
C GLU A 408 -15.80 -3.28 -4.36
N VAL A 409 -15.07 -2.20 -4.63
CA VAL A 409 -14.51 -1.89 -5.95
C VAL A 409 -13.00 -1.95 -5.88
N ALA A 410 -12.37 -2.69 -6.80
CA ALA A 410 -10.95 -2.58 -7.04
C ALA A 410 -10.70 -1.47 -8.07
N MET A 411 -9.90 -0.47 -7.72
CA MET A 411 -9.45 0.58 -8.62
C MET A 411 -7.96 0.38 -8.88
N PHE A 412 -7.55 0.29 -10.14
CA PHE A 412 -6.15 0.02 -10.46
C PHE A 412 -5.69 0.68 -11.75
N LYS A 413 -4.41 1.00 -11.81
CA LYS A 413 -3.76 1.64 -12.95
C LYS A 413 -3.34 0.59 -13.96
N ASN A 414 -3.61 0.88 -15.23
CA ASN A 414 -2.92 0.28 -16.34
C ASN A 414 -1.81 1.18 -16.90
N PHE A 415 -1.93 2.49 -16.65
CA PHE A 415 -0.94 3.47 -17.08
C PHE A 415 -1.04 4.75 -16.22
N ASP A 416 0.10 5.39 -15.99
CA ASP A 416 0.23 6.74 -15.44
C ASP A 416 1.44 7.41 -16.08
N SER A 417 1.28 8.62 -16.60
CA SER A 417 2.36 9.38 -17.22
C SER A 417 3.27 10.07 -16.20
N ASP A 418 2.87 10.12 -14.93
CA ASP A 418 3.67 10.66 -13.84
C ASP A 418 4.77 9.67 -13.41
N ASP A 419 6.02 10.12 -13.46
CA ASP A 419 7.22 9.32 -13.12
C ASP A 419 7.43 9.15 -11.61
N ASP A 420 6.78 9.99 -10.79
CA ASP A 420 6.96 9.98 -9.33
C ASP A 420 6.05 8.96 -8.62
N VAL A 421 5.20 8.27 -9.35
CA VAL A 421 4.22 7.31 -8.83
C VAL A 421 4.33 5.94 -9.51
N THR A 422 3.74 4.91 -8.89
CA THR A 422 3.58 3.62 -9.53
C THR A 422 2.60 3.73 -10.69
N LYS A 423 3.05 3.29 -11.88
CA LYS A 423 2.37 3.52 -13.16
C LYS A 423 1.32 2.49 -13.54
N TYR A 424 1.38 1.31 -12.94
CA TYR A 424 0.56 0.17 -13.33
C TYR A 424 0.44 -0.83 -12.19
N ALA A 425 -0.58 -1.66 -12.24
CA ALA A 425 -0.72 -2.85 -11.40
C ALA A 425 -1.07 -4.04 -12.30
N PRO A 426 -0.13 -4.98 -12.51
CA PRO A 426 -0.45 -6.22 -13.20
C PRO A 426 -1.57 -6.96 -12.49
N HIS A 427 -2.43 -7.60 -13.26
CA HIS A 427 -3.60 -8.25 -12.72
C HIS A 427 -3.97 -9.49 -13.50
N CYS A 428 -4.65 -10.40 -12.82
CA CYS A 428 -5.28 -11.56 -13.42
C CYS A 428 -6.32 -12.13 -12.46
N SER A 429 -7.21 -12.95 -13.00
CA SER A 429 -8.01 -13.85 -12.19
C SER A 429 -7.25 -15.13 -11.91
N PHE A 430 -7.36 -15.62 -10.67
CA PHE A 430 -6.70 -16.85 -10.26
C PHE A 430 -7.67 -17.85 -9.67
N VAL A 431 -7.21 -19.09 -9.55
CA VAL A 431 -7.94 -20.15 -8.89
C VAL A 431 -7.30 -20.38 -7.51
N PRO A 432 -7.99 -20.06 -6.40
CA PRO A 432 -7.52 -20.42 -5.07
C PRO A 432 -7.37 -21.94 -4.95
N LEU A 433 -6.33 -22.42 -4.26
CA LEU A 433 -6.16 -23.85 -3.99
C LEU A 433 -7.25 -24.40 -3.05
N SER A 434 -7.86 -23.52 -2.26
CA SER A 434 -8.98 -23.79 -1.36
C SER A 434 -10.34 -23.87 -2.08
N GLN A 435 -10.38 -23.76 -3.42
CA GLN A 435 -11.64 -23.65 -4.17
C GLN A 435 -12.56 -24.87 -3.97
N ASP A 436 -13.83 -24.59 -3.66
CA ASP A 436 -14.91 -25.58 -3.66
C ASP A 436 -15.54 -25.67 -5.06
N PRO A 437 -15.71 -26.87 -5.65
CA PRO A 437 -16.40 -27.05 -6.94
C PRO A 437 -17.84 -26.53 -6.97
N SER A 438 -18.49 -26.38 -5.82
CA SER A 438 -19.84 -25.83 -5.67
C SER A 438 -19.87 -24.29 -5.66
N ASN A 439 -18.72 -23.62 -5.62
CA ASN A 439 -18.64 -22.16 -5.63
C ASN A 439 -19.35 -21.58 -6.84
N ARG A 440 -20.15 -20.54 -6.60
CA ARG A 440 -20.92 -19.90 -7.64
C ARG A 440 -19.99 -19.23 -8.67
N PRO A 441 -20.33 -19.29 -9.96
CA PRO A 441 -19.61 -18.52 -10.97
C PRO A 441 -19.68 -17.02 -10.71
N ARG A 442 -18.53 -16.35 -10.82
CA ARG A 442 -18.40 -14.90 -10.66
C ARG A 442 -18.93 -14.16 -11.88
N GLN A 443 -19.70 -13.12 -11.62
CA GLN A 443 -20.04 -12.06 -12.55
C GLN A 443 -19.49 -10.73 -12.05
N SER A 444 -18.90 -9.95 -12.94
CA SER A 444 -18.30 -8.67 -12.60
C SER A 444 -18.40 -7.69 -13.75
N ILE A 445 -18.43 -6.40 -13.45
CA ILE A 445 -18.25 -5.34 -14.43
C ILE A 445 -16.86 -4.71 -14.28
N GLU A 446 -16.23 -4.44 -15.41
CA GLU A 446 -14.98 -3.70 -15.51
C GLU A 446 -15.23 -2.45 -16.37
N VAL A 447 -14.82 -1.29 -15.88
CA VAL A 447 -14.88 0.00 -16.57
C VAL A 447 -13.47 0.53 -16.75
N ARG A 448 -13.13 1.00 -17.95
CA ARG A 448 -11.82 1.58 -18.28
C ARG A 448 -11.98 3.06 -18.61
N ALA A 449 -11.20 3.90 -17.94
CA ALA A 449 -11.24 5.35 -18.07
C ALA A 449 -9.86 5.91 -18.42
N LEU A 450 -9.83 6.86 -19.36
CA LEU A 450 -8.76 7.84 -19.46
C LEU A 450 -9.08 8.97 -18.48
N VAL A 451 -8.13 9.33 -17.63
CA VAL A 451 -8.27 10.37 -16.61
C VAL A 451 -7.14 11.37 -16.82
N PHE A 452 -7.50 12.64 -16.99
CA PHE A 452 -6.57 13.71 -17.35
C PHE A 452 -6.45 14.74 -16.23
N THR A 453 -5.23 15.19 -15.98
CA THR A 453 -4.92 16.46 -15.30
C THR A 453 -4.35 17.41 -16.33
N TYR A 454 -4.89 18.60 -16.47
CA TYR A 454 -4.36 19.59 -17.41
C TYR A 454 -3.00 20.11 -16.94
N SER A 455 -2.15 20.50 -17.88
CA SER A 455 -0.90 21.19 -17.55
C SER A 455 -1.21 22.55 -16.94
N CYS A 456 -0.50 22.91 -15.86
CA CYS A 456 -0.52 24.28 -15.37
C CYS A 456 0.09 25.18 -16.45
N THR A 457 -0.72 26.06 -17.04
CA THR A 457 -0.28 27.06 -18.02
C THR A 457 0.44 28.24 -17.39
#